data_AF-Q71J60-F1
#
_entry.id   AF-Q71J60-F1
#
_cell.length_a   1.000
_cell.length_b   1.000
_cell.length_c   1.000
_cell.angle_alpha   90.00
_cell.angle_beta   90.00
_cell.angle_gamma   90.00
#
_symmetry.space_group_name_H-M   'P 1'
#
loop_
_entity.id
_entity.type
_entity.pdbx_description
1 polymer ?
#
loop_
_entity_poly.entity_id
_entity_poly.type
_entity_poly.pdbx_seq_one_letter_code
_entity_poly.pdbx_strand_id
1 'polypeptide(L)'
;MQFVSDVSHELRTPVAVIEGHLSMLKRWGKDDPQVLEESIDASISEAERMKHLIQEMLDLTRAEQISVHYPNAIAEPMEVLTRVVGDMGMVHPDFKISLEVEDLDPDTKIQIFQGHLEQILIILID
;
A
#
# COMPACT_ATOMS: atom_id res chain seq x y z
N MET A 1 -4.53 -17.28 -5.73
CA MET A 1 -5.32 -16.92 -6.95
C MET A 1 -6.52 -16.04 -6.66
N GLN A 2 -7.17 -16.14 -5.49
CA GLN A 2 -8.33 -15.29 -5.15
C GLN A 2 -7.98 -13.80 -5.15
N PHE A 3 -6.87 -13.39 -4.52
CA PHE A 3 -6.44 -11.99 -4.45
C PHE A 3 -6.26 -11.31 -5.82
N VAL A 4 -5.54 -11.94 -6.76
CA VAL A 4 -5.34 -11.38 -8.11
C VAL A 4 -6.67 -11.24 -8.86
N SER A 5 -7.59 -12.19 -8.65
CA SER A 5 -8.94 -12.10 -9.20
C SER A 5 -9.67 -10.90 -8.60
N ASP A 6 -9.63 -10.73 -7.27
CA ASP A 6 -10.30 -9.64 -6.57
C ASP A 6 -9.79 -8.27 -7.04
N VAL A 7 -8.46 -8.08 -7.14
CA VAL A 7 -7.87 -6.84 -7.70
C VAL A 7 -8.29 -6.62 -9.15
N SER A 8 -8.35 -7.68 -9.97
CA SER A 8 -8.80 -7.57 -11.37
C SER A 8 -10.29 -7.18 -11.47
N HIS A 9 -11.11 -7.53 -10.49
CA HIS A 9 -12.50 -7.11 -10.40
C HIS A 9 -12.60 -5.66 -9.91
N GLU A 10 -11.82 -5.28 -8.90
CA GLU A 10 -11.79 -3.93 -8.35
C GLU A 10 -11.26 -2.90 -9.34
N LEU A 11 -10.29 -3.27 -10.20
CA LEU A 11 -9.78 -2.41 -11.27
C LEU A 11 -10.80 -2.10 -12.38
N ARG A 12 -11.86 -2.89 -12.56
CA ARG A 12 -12.87 -2.60 -13.61
C ARG A 12 -13.67 -1.34 -13.30
N THR A 13 -13.92 -1.09 -12.03
CA THR A 13 -14.68 0.09 -11.57
C THR A 13 -13.98 1.41 -11.91
N PRO A 14 -12.73 1.66 -11.50
CA PRO A 14 -12.04 2.91 -11.85
C PRO A 14 -11.87 3.07 -13.36
N VAL A 15 -11.59 1.98 -14.09
CA VAL A 15 -11.50 2.02 -15.56
C VAL A 15 -12.83 2.47 -16.17
N ALA A 16 -13.96 1.90 -15.75
CA ALA A 16 -15.27 2.26 -16.26
C ALA A 16 -15.64 3.72 -15.94
N VAL A 17 -15.26 4.22 -14.76
CA VAL A 17 -15.48 5.62 -14.37
C VAL A 17 -14.67 6.56 -15.26
N ILE A 18 -13.38 6.30 -15.45
CA ILE A 18 -12.51 7.10 -16.33
C ILE A 18 -13.06 7.10 -17.76
N GLU A 19 -13.41 5.93 -18.31
CA GLU A 19 -14.00 5.83 -19.65
C GLU A 19 -15.31 6.62 -19.76
N GLY A 20 -16.14 6.61 -18.72
CA GLY A 20 -17.38 7.38 -18.62
C GLY A 20 -17.15 8.89 -18.71
N HIS A 21 -16.23 9.41 -17.89
CA HIS A 21 -15.87 10.83 -17.90
C HIS A 21 -15.25 11.26 -19.23
N LEU A 22 -14.29 10.49 -19.77
CA LEU A 22 -13.67 10.79 -21.06
C LEU A 22 -14.70 10.76 -22.22
N SER A 23 -15.64 9.82 -22.21
CA SER A 23 -16.71 9.73 -23.20
C SER A 23 -17.67 10.92 -23.12
N MET A 24 -18.01 11.36 -21.91
CA MET A 24 -18.87 12.50 -21.66
C MET A 24 -18.22 13.82 -22.13
N LEU A 25 -16.95 14.04 -21.78
CA LEU A 25 -16.17 15.20 -22.25
C LEU A 25 -16.05 15.23 -23.76
N LYS A 26 -15.78 14.07 -24.39
CA LYS A 26 -15.70 13.96 -25.85
C LYS A 26 -17.01 14.29 -26.56
N ARG A 27 -18.16 13.97 -25.95
CA ARG A 27 -19.49 14.19 -26.55
C ARG A 27 -19.96 15.63 -26.42
N TRP A 28 -19.85 16.24 -25.24
CA TRP A 28 -20.41 17.58 -25.00
C TRP A 28 -19.77 18.35 -23.83
N GLY A 29 -19.13 17.70 -22.86
CA GLY A 29 -18.66 18.35 -21.63
C GLY A 29 -17.42 19.25 -21.76
N LYS A 30 -16.74 19.26 -22.92
CA LYS A 30 -15.47 19.98 -23.11
C LYS A 30 -15.55 21.52 -23.07
N ASP A 31 -16.71 22.09 -23.39
CA ASP A 31 -16.91 23.54 -23.50
C ASP A 31 -17.57 24.14 -22.24
N ASP A 32 -17.92 23.29 -21.27
CA ASP A 32 -18.40 23.68 -19.94
C ASP A 32 -17.24 23.54 -18.94
N PRO A 33 -16.67 24.66 -18.44
CA PRO A 33 -15.49 24.62 -17.57
C PRO A 33 -15.71 23.82 -16.29
N GLN A 34 -16.91 23.85 -15.71
CA GLN A 34 -17.19 23.15 -14.47
C GLN A 34 -17.23 21.64 -14.72
N VAL A 35 -17.94 21.21 -15.75
CA VAL A 35 -18.02 19.78 -16.13
C VAL A 35 -16.65 19.23 -16.54
N LEU A 36 -15.85 20.05 -17.22
CA LEU A 36 -14.49 19.71 -17.61
C LEU A 36 -13.60 19.45 -16.39
N GLU A 37 -13.57 20.39 -15.45
CA GLU A 37 -12.75 20.30 -14.23
C GLU A 37 -13.18 19.10 -13.37
N GLU A 38 -14.47 18.96 -13.08
CA GLU A 38 -15.01 17.83 -12.29
C GLU A 38 -14.67 16.47 -12.93
N SER A 39 -14.72 16.37 -14.26
CA SER A 39 -14.41 15.13 -14.97
C SER A 39 -12.92 14.80 -15.00
N ILE A 40 -12.06 15.83 -15.08
CA ILE A 40 -10.60 15.65 -14.99
C ILE A 40 -10.25 15.17 -13.58
N ASP A 41 -10.76 15.83 -12.54
CA ASP A 41 -10.48 15.48 -11.16
C ASP A 41 -10.96 14.07 -10.81
N ALA A 42 -12.17 13.70 -11.23
CA ALA A 42 -12.69 12.34 -11.06
C ALA A 42 -11.80 11.30 -11.77
N SER A 43 -11.33 11.60 -12.98
CA SER A 43 -10.47 10.71 -13.74
C SER A 43 -9.08 10.55 -13.10
N ILE A 44 -8.52 11.64 -12.55
CA ILE A 44 -7.24 11.61 -11.83
C ILE A 44 -7.37 10.78 -10.56
N SER A 45 -8.42 11.01 -9.75
CA SER A 45 -8.68 10.26 -8.53
C SER A 45 -8.78 8.75 -8.79
N GLU A 46 -9.48 8.34 -9.85
CA GLU A 46 -9.59 6.92 -10.19
C GLU A 46 -8.29 6.35 -10.77
N ALA A 47 -7.49 7.13 -11.50
CA ALA A 47 -6.16 6.71 -11.95
C ALA A 47 -5.21 6.51 -10.76
N GLU A 48 -5.29 7.38 -9.75
CA GLU A 48 -4.56 7.21 -8.49
C GLU A 48 -5.03 5.95 -7.76
N ARG A 49 -6.34 5.69 -7.65
CA ARG A 49 -6.86 4.45 -7.07
C ARG A 49 -6.31 3.21 -7.78
N MET A 50 -6.28 3.21 -9.12
CA MET A 50 -5.69 2.11 -9.90
C MET A 50 -4.21 1.92 -9.57
N LYS A 51 -3.45 3.00 -9.44
CA LYS A 51 -2.03 2.95 -9.08
C LYS A 51 -1.82 2.27 -7.72
N HIS A 52 -2.65 2.59 -6.73
CA HIS A 52 -2.57 1.96 -5.40
C HIS A 52 -2.87 0.45 -5.47
N LEU A 53 -3.94 0.04 -6.15
CA LEU A 53 -4.30 -1.38 -6.32
C LEU A 53 -3.18 -2.19 -7.03
N ILE A 54 -2.55 -1.60 -8.05
CA ILE A 54 -1.41 -2.23 -8.74
C ILE A 54 -0.22 -2.37 -7.80
N GLN A 55 0.06 -1.36 -6.98
CA GLN A 55 1.16 -1.38 -6.03
C GLN A 55 0.94 -2.47 -4.96
N GLU A 56 -0.25 -2.57 -4.39
CA GLU A 56 -0.63 -3.64 -3.45
C GLU A 56 -0.43 -5.03 -4.05
N MET A 57 -0.82 -5.23 -5.32
CA MET A 57 -0.61 -6.50 -6.02
C MET A 57 0.87 -6.83 -6.22
N LEU A 58 1.70 -5.85 -6.55
CA LEU A 58 3.14 -6.04 -6.69
C LEU A 58 3.78 -6.41 -5.35
N ASP A 59 3.36 -5.77 -4.27
CA ASP A 59 3.92 -6.01 -2.94
C ASP A 59 3.54 -7.39 -2.40
N LEU A 60 2.30 -7.84 -2.63
CA LEU A 60 1.89 -9.20 -2.30
C LEU A 60 2.64 -10.25 -3.11
N THR A 61 2.84 -10.02 -4.40
CA THR A 61 3.62 -10.93 -5.26
C THR A 61 5.06 -11.07 -4.75
N ARG A 62 5.68 -9.96 -4.32
CA ARG A 62 7.02 -9.98 -3.70
C ARG A 62 7.02 -10.74 -2.38
N ALA A 63 6.02 -10.54 -1.53
CA ALA A 63 5.91 -11.21 -0.24
C ALA A 63 5.76 -12.74 -0.39
N GLU A 64 4.96 -13.19 -1.36
CA GLU A 64 4.83 -14.61 -1.69
C GLU A 64 6.18 -15.19 -2.16
N GLN A 65 6.91 -14.49 -3.03
CA GLN A 65 8.21 -14.95 -3.54
C GLN A 65 9.26 -15.10 -2.44
N ILE A 66 9.33 -14.13 -1.52
CA ILE A 66 10.27 -14.17 -0.40
C ILE A 66 9.93 -15.33 0.55
N SER A 67 8.65 -15.55 0.84
CA SER A 67 8.19 -16.66 1.70
C SER A 67 8.61 -18.02 1.12
N VAL A 68 8.59 -18.15 -0.21
CA VAL A 68 9.04 -19.37 -0.91
C VAL A 68 10.57 -19.53 -0.87
N HIS A 69 11.33 -18.43 -0.96
CA HIS A 69 12.80 -18.49 -0.95
C HIS A 69 13.40 -18.67 0.44
N TYR A 70 12.73 -18.20 1.49
CA TYR A 70 13.21 -18.23 2.86
C TYR A 70 12.20 -18.83 3.86
N PRO A 71 11.79 -20.09 3.69
CA PRO A 71 10.75 -20.72 4.51
C PRO A 71 11.13 -20.88 5.99
N ASN A 72 12.44 -20.87 6.29
CA ASN A 72 12.98 -20.97 7.64
C ASN A 72 13.64 -19.67 8.09
N ALA A 73 13.29 -18.52 7.49
CA ALA A 73 13.76 -17.24 7.98
C ALA A 73 13.28 -17.03 9.42
N ILE A 74 14.17 -16.47 10.22
CA ILE A 74 13.91 -16.08 11.60
C ILE A 74 14.22 -14.59 11.68
N ALA A 75 13.32 -13.84 12.32
CA ALA A 75 13.53 -12.45 12.67
C ALA A 75 13.54 -12.28 14.19
N GLU A 76 14.30 -11.29 14.63
CA GLU A 76 14.34 -10.82 16.01
C GLU A 76 13.46 -9.57 16.11
N PRO A 77 12.24 -9.67 16.67
CA PRO A 77 11.26 -8.59 16.58
C PRO A 77 11.73 -7.29 17.21
N MET A 78 12.52 -7.37 18.30
CA MET A 78 13.08 -6.18 18.97
C MET A 78 13.99 -5.38 18.04
N GLU A 79 14.84 -6.03 17.25
CA GLU A 79 15.70 -5.34 16.28
C GLU A 79 14.88 -4.63 15.21
N VAL A 80 13.84 -5.31 14.72
CA VAL A 80 12.97 -4.80 13.67
C VAL A 80 12.12 -3.62 14.17
N LEU A 81 11.50 -3.74 15.34
CA LEU A 81 10.73 -2.66 15.99
C LEU A 81 11.59 -1.42 16.21
N THR A 82 12.79 -1.60 16.75
CA THR A 82 13.73 -0.49 17.03
C THR A 82 14.11 0.22 15.72
N ARG A 83 14.37 -0.54 14.66
CA ARG A 83 14.71 0.01 13.35
C ARG A 83 13.55 0.81 12.75
N VAL A 84 12.37 0.20 12.65
CA VAL A 84 11.19 0.83 12.04
C VAL A 84 10.81 2.11 12.78
N VAL A 85 10.78 2.09 14.11
CA VAL A 85 10.48 3.29 14.91
C VAL A 85 11.53 4.39 14.70
N GLY A 86 12.81 4.02 14.61
CA GLY A 86 13.89 4.96 14.31
C GLY A 86 13.73 5.62 12.93
N ASP A 87 13.47 4.81 11.90
CA ASP A 87 13.30 5.28 10.53
C ASP A 87 12.06 6.20 10.42
N MET A 88 10.93 5.82 11.04
CA MET A 88 9.72 6.64 11.07
C MET A 88 9.96 7.98 11.78
N GLY A 89 10.70 7.99 12.89
CA GLY A 89 11.06 9.22 13.59
C GLY A 89 11.92 10.17 12.75
N MET A 90 12.72 9.63 11.83
CA MET A 90 13.49 10.45 10.88
C MET A 90 12.62 11.01 9.74
N VAL A 91 11.66 10.24 9.24
CA VAL A 91 10.77 10.65 8.15
C VAL A 91 9.71 11.66 8.62
N HIS A 92 9.28 11.57 9.88
CA HIS A 92 8.21 12.38 10.46
C HIS A 92 8.72 13.25 11.64
N PRO A 93 9.55 14.28 11.38
CA PRO A 93 10.18 15.07 12.45
C PRO A 93 9.19 15.87 13.31
N ASP A 94 7.97 16.10 12.81
CA ASP A 94 6.90 16.79 13.53
C ASP A 94 6.20 15.89 14.58
N PHE A 95 6.46 14.59 14.55
CA PHE A 95 5.88 13.61 15.46
C PHE A 95 6.92 13.09 16.45
N LYS A 96 6.49 12.92 17.71
CA LYS A 96 7.28 12.19 18.70
C LYS A 96 6.86 10.73 18.71
N ILE A 97 7.64 9.90 18.04
CA ILE A 97 7.42 8.45 17.98
C ILE A 97 8.26 7.79 19.08
N SER A 98 7.64 6.94 19.90
CA SER A 98 8.30 6.19 20.97
C SER A 98 7.89 4.73 20.95
N LEU A 99 8.83 3.85 21.30
CA LEU A 99 8.61 2.41 21.40
C LEU A 99 8.46 2.02 22.87
N GLU A 100 7.31 1.46 23.24
CA GLU A 100 7.05 0.89 24.57
C GLU A 100 6.76 -0.61 24.40
N VAL A 101 7.51 -1.44 25.12
CA VAL A 101 7.44 -2.91 25.03
C VAL A 101 7.37 -3.47 26.45
N GLU A 102 6.26 -4.14 26.78
CA GLU A 102 6.02 -4.64 28.14
C GLU A 102 6.30 -6.15 28.28
N ASP A 103 5.86 -6.98 27.32
CA ASP A 103 5.85 -8.45 27.43
C ASP A 103 6.61 -9.17 26.30
N LEU A 104 7.76 -8.63 25.87
CA LEU A 104 8.62 -9.26 24.86
C LEU A 104 9.99 -9.57 25.42
N ASP A 105 10.35 -10.86 25.46
CA ASP A 105 11.71 -11.28 25.80
C ASP A 105 12.68 -10.76 24.71
N PRO A 106 13.79 -10.06 25.06
CA PRO A 106 14.76 -9.56 24.09
C PRO A 106 15.31 -10.62 23.14
N ASP A 107 15.40 -11.88 23.58
CA ASP A 107 15.90 -13.00 22.78
C ASP A 107 14.79 -13.70 21.96
N THR A 108 13.57 -13.14 21.95
CA THR A 108 12.45 -13.69 21.18
C THR A 108 12.79 -13.76 19.71
N LYS A 109 12.57 -14.93 19.12
CA LYS A 109 12.74 -15.20 17.69
C LYS A 109 11.42 -15.70 17.12
N ILE A 110 11.01 -15.12 15.99
CA ILE A 110 9.79 -15.54 15.29
C ILE A 110 10.12 -16.01 13.88
N GLN A 111 9.40 -17.02 13.40
CA GLN A 111 9.59 -17.57 12.07
C GLN A 111 8.89 -16.68 11.03
N ILE A 112 9.57 -15.61 10.65
CA ILE A 112 9.17 -14.70 9.59
C ILE A 112 10.41 -14.16 8.90
N PHE A 113 10.30 -13.84 7.61
CA PHE A 113 11.32 -13.05 6.95
C PHE A 113 11.33 -11.62 7.51
N GLN A 114 12.51 -11.14 7.91
CA GLN A 114 12.68 -9.84 8.56
C GLN A 114 12.03 -8.68 7.78
N GLY A 115 12.20 -8.64 6.45
CA GLY A 115 11.61 -7.60 5.61
C GLY A 115 10.07 -7.63 5.57
N HIS A 116 9.43 -8.78 5.80
CA HIS A 116 7.98 -8.84 5.92
C HIS A 116 7.50 -8.26 7.25
N LEU A 117 8.25 -8.52 8.33
CA LEU A 117 7.94 -7.93 9.62
C LEU A 117 8.10 -6.41 9.57
N GLU A 118 9.16 -5.91 8.95
CA GLU A 118 9.36 -4.48 8.68
C GLU A 118 8.16 -3.89 7.92
N GLN A 119 7.75 -4.52 6.81
CA GLN A 119 6.62 -4.05 6.02
C GLN A 119 5.29 -4.05 6.78
N ILE A 120 5.00 -5.10 7.56
CA ILE A 120 3.79 -5.17 8.40
C ILE A 120 3.76 -4.01 9.39
N LEU A 121 4.89 -3.72 10.03
CA LEU A 121 4.97 -2.63 10.99
C LEU A 121 4.80 -1.26 10.32
N ILE A 122 5.39 -1.04 9.14
CA ILE A 122 5.22 0.20 8.38
C ILE A 122 3.74 0.40 8.04
N ILE A 123 3.06 -0.62 7.51
CA ILE A 123 1.63 -0.56 7.16
C ILE A 123 0.74 -0.26 8.37
N LEU A 124 1.12 -0.71 9.57
CA LEU A 124 0.35 -0.47 10.79
C LEU A 124 0.61 0.91 11.41
N ILE A 125 1.74 1.53 11.08
CA ILE A 125 2.16 2.83 11.65
C ILE A 125 1.78 3.99 10.72
N ASP A 126 1.83 3.79 9.40
CA ASP A 126 1.40 4.73 8.36
C ASP A 126 -0.15 4.85 8.29
#